data_AF-A0A956A4D2-F1
#
_entry.id   AF-A0A956A4D2-F1
#
_cell.length_a   1.000
_cell.length_b   1.000
_cell.length_c   1.000
_cell.angle_alpha   90.00
_cell.angle_beta   90.00
_cell.angle_gamma   90.00
#
_symmetry.space_group_name_H-M   'P 1'
#
loop_
_entity.id
_entity.type
_entity.pdbx_description
1 polymer ?
#
loop_
_entity_poly.entity_id
_entity_poly.type
_entity_poly.pdbx_seq_one_letter_code
_entity_poly.pdbx_strand_id
1 'polypeptide(L)'
;MRHAVTLALLLLPLPIGALAACGGDDGKPTTADTARPGVVCEEAADCGGIRLLPCQTVTCDQAVKRCVVGAEPDGAACATGNACRSAETCHAGTCGGGTIAPADCGAHDCGVDRCGNTCGTCGAGFFCNDASLCEAEPPDPCEGITFDGCCTGNGSARWCQDGVLQEVNCPEAAAADQVDGPNCAYTGADTGYYCVSGPEVAATDPFLPYLCPGASCGPAPCGDRECGVKCGVVCGTCAGGAICNADGQCETDNCGDLTFVGCCDGDVSVWCEDNVVKRQSCASGTPGTCGWNGAESYYDCAQPAGGDPSGAHPLACDDLTIPGAAP
;
A
#
# COMPACT_ATOMS: atom_id res chain seq x y z
N MET A 1 -5.55 40.91 -4.12
CA MET A 1 -5.21 40.98 -5.56
C MET A 1 -5.22 39.56 -6.08
N ARG A 2 -6.26 39.17 -6.83
CA ARG A 2 -6.46 37.79 -7.30
C ARG A 2 -5.69 37.60 -8.61
N HIS A 3 -4.67 36.75 -8.60
CA HIS A 3 -3.99 36.34 -9.83
C HIS A 3 -4.76 35.18 -10.47
N ALA A 4 -5.36 35.47 -11.62
CA ALA A 4 -5.89 34.48 -12.53
C ALA A 4 -4.70 33.81 -13.23
N VAL A 5 -4.43 32.55 -12.91
CA VAL A 5 -3.46 31.71 -13.61
C VAL A 5 -4.18 31.06 -14.78
N THR A 6 -3.92 31.58 -15.98
CA THR A 6 -4.40 31.01 -17.24
C THR A 6 -3.58 29.76 -17.56
N LEU A 7 -4.18 28.59 -17.36
CA LEU A 7 -3.57 27.30 -17.69
C LEU A 7 -3.65 27.08 -19.21
N ALA A 8 -2.54 27.29 -19.91
CA ALA A 8 -2.40 27.01 -21.33
C ALA A 8 -2.18 25.50 -21.54
N LEU A 9 -3.22 24.81 -22.02
CA LEU A 9 -3.16 23.41 -22.43
C LEU A 9 -2.35 23.29 -23.73
N LEU A 10 -1.05 22.96 -23.63
CA LEU A 10 -0.23 22.59 -24.78
C LEU A 10 -0.51 21.13 -25.17
N LEU A 11 -1.25 20.93 -26.27
CA LEU A 11 -1.34 19.67 -26.98
C LEU A 11 -0.04 19.42 -27.74
N LEU A 12 0.84 18.57 -27.19
CA LEU A 12 1.99 18.02 -27.91
C LEU A 12 1.55 16.80 -28.74
N PRO A 13 1.94 16.70 -30.02
CA PRO A 13 1.71 15.51 -30.82
C PRO A 13 2.65 14.37 -30.36
N LEU A 14 2.07 13.25 -29.95
CA LEU A 14 2.79 12.01 -29.68
C LEU A 14 3.41 11.48 -30.99
N PRO A 15 4.71 11.16 -31.05
CA PRO A 15 5.28 10.43 -32.17
C PRO A 15 4.75 8.99 -32.13
N ILE A 16 4.04 8.60 -33.19
CA ILE A 16 3.65 7.21 -33.45
C ILE A 16 4.94 6.44 -33.72
N GLY A 17 5.48 5.81 -32.68
CA GLY A 17 6.59 4.88 -32.78
C GLY A 17 6.14 3.66 -33.58
N ALA A 18 6.75 3.46 -34.74
CA ALA A 18 6.61 2.26 -35.53
C ALA A 18 7.08 1.04 -34.71
N LEU A 19 6.14 0.21 -34.28
CA LEU A 19 6.40 -1.15 -33.83
C LEU A 19 7.02 -1.92 -35.00
N ALA A 20 8.34 -2.08 -34.95
CA ALA A 20 9.04 -3.08 -35.74
C ALA A 20 8.57 -4.45 -35.26
N ALA A 21 7.61 -5.03 -35.98
CA ALA A 21 7.23 -6.42 -35.83
C ALA A 21 8.45 -7.29 -36.18
N CYS A 22 9.05 -7.92 -35.18
CA CYS A 22 9.94 -9.05 -35.37
C CYS A 22 9.14 -10.14 -36.09
N GLY A 23 9.68 -10.62 -37.21
CA GLY A 23 9.04 -11.55 -38.13
C GLY A 23 8.45 -12.76 -37.40
N GLY A 24 7.12 -12.89 -37.49
CA GLY A 24 6.45 -14.16 -37.31
C GLY A 24 6.75 -15.01 -38.53
N ASP A 25 7.84 -15.78 -38.47
CA ASP A 25 7.94 -16.98 -39.27
C ASP A 25 6.83 -17.91 -38.78
N ASP A 26 5.74 -17.97 -39.55
CA ASP A 26 4.78 -19.05 -39.52
C ASP A 26 5.53 -20.34 -39.90
N GLY A 27 6.23 -20.89 -38.91
CA GLY A 27 6.80 -22.21 -38.89
C GLY A 27 5.67 -23.23 -38.94
N LYS A 28 5.01 -23.30 -40.10
CA LYS A 28 4.30 -24.47 -40.56
C LYS A 28 5.26 -25.63 -40.29
N PRO A 29 4.89 -26.65 -39.50
CA PRO A 29 5.74 -27.81 -39.33
C PRO A 29 5.99 -28.32 -40.75
N THR A 30 7.23 -28.19 -41.23
CA THR A 30 7.63 -28.89 -42.43
C THR A 30 7.51 -30.34 -42.05
N THR A 31 6.38 -30.91 -42.45
CA THR A 31 6.17 -32.33 -42.62
C THR A 31 7.49 -32.94 -43.01
N ALA A 32 7.96 -33.88 -42.19
CA ALA A 32 9.12 -34.72 -42.38
C ALA A 32 9.58 -34.69 -43.84
N ASP A 33 10.75 -34.08 -44.06
CA ASP A 33 11.41 -34.02 -45.37
C ASP A 33 11.39 -35.45 -45.92
N THR A 34 10.46 -35.65 -46.83
CA THR A 34 10.06 -36.96 -47.31
C THR A 34 11.18 -37.34 -48.25
N ALA A 35 12.13 -38.11 -47.74
CA ALA A 35 13.19 -38.79 -48.46
C ALA A 35 13.56 -38.12 -49.80
N ARG A 36 14.58 -37.24 -49.78
CA ARG A 36 15.27 -36.83 -51.01
C ARG A 36 15.45 -38.08 -51.89
N PRO A 37 15.04 -38.05 -53.17
CA PRO A 37 15.14 -39.21 -54.03
C PRO A 37 16.61 -39.68 -54.08
N GLY A 38 16.79 -40.86 -53.48
CA GLY A 38 17.99 -41.69 -53.33
C GLY A 38 19.25 -41.24 -54.07
N VAL A 39 20.23 -40.79 -53.29
CA VAL A 39 21.63 -40.99 -53.66
C VAL A 39 21.79 -42.48 -53.97
N VAL A 40 22.07 -42.79 -55.23
CA VAL A 40 22.36 -44.16 -55.67
C VAL A 40 23.70 -44.54 -55.07
N CYS A 41 23.76 -45.73 -54.50
CA CYS A 41 24.95 -46.24 -53.86
C CYS A 41 25.19 -47.69 -54.31
N GLU A 42 26.46 -48.03 -54.45
CA GLU A 42 26.92 -49.41 -54.57
C GLU A 42 27.47 -49.89 -53.23
N GLU A 43 28.04 -48.99 -52.44
CA GLU A 43 28.55 -49.26 -51.10
C GLU A 43 28.21 -48.12 -50.13
N ALA A 44 28.42 -48.35 -48.82
CA ALA A 44 28.09 -47.37 -47.80
C ALA A 44 28.87 -46.05 -47.94
N ALA A 45 30.07 -46.09 -48.53
CA ALA A 45 30.91 -44.91 -48.75
C ALA A 45 30.26 -43.88 -49.67
N ASP A 46 29.42 -44.31 -50.62
CA ASP A 46 28.72 -43.42 -51.56
C ASP A 46 27.71 -42.49 -50.86
N CYS A 47 27.29 -42.83 -49.64
CA CYS A 47 26.32 -42.08 -48.87
C CYS A 47 26.93 -40.92 -48.05
N GLY A 48 28.25 -40.74 -48.07
CA GLY A 48 28.96 -39.78 -47.21
C GLY A 48 28.60 -38.30 -47.38
N GLY A 49 27.93 -37.93 -48.49
CA GLY A 49 27.43 -36.57 -48.73
C GLY A 49 26.11 -36.22 -48.04
N ILE A 50 25.46 -37.19 -47.37
CA ILE A 50 24.19 -36.97 -46.68
C ILE A 50 24.45 -36.33 -45.31
N ARG A 51 23.89 -35.14 -45.07
CA ARG A 51 23.94 -34.48 -43.77
C ARG A 51 23.01 -35.19 -42.79
N LEU A 52 23.59 -35.90 -41.84
CA LEU A 52 22.85 -36.61 -40.78
C LEU A 52 22.65 -35.72 -39.56
N LEU A 53 21.52 -35.91 -38.87
CA LEU A 53 21.34 -35.46 -37.49
C LEU A 53 22.17 -36.34 -36.53
N PRO A 54 22.43 -35.88 -35.29
CA PRO A 54 23.26 -36.62 -34.32
C PRO A 54 22.78 -38.03 -33.98
N CYS A 55 21.49 -38.33 -34.19
CA CYS A 55 20.87 -39.63 -33.93
C CYS A 55 20.41 -40.34 -35.20
N GLN A 56 21.04 -40.03 -36.33
CA GLN A 56 20.77 -40.68 -37.60
C GLN A 56 22.03 -41.38 -38.11
N THR A 57 21.81 -42.53 -38.73
CA THR A 57 22.83 -43.28 -39.45
C THR A 57 22.42 -43.42 -40.90
N VAL A 58 23.37 -43.64 -41.80
CA VAL A 58 23.09 -43.88 -43.22
C VAL A 58 23.71 -45.18 -43.67
N THR A 59 22.93 -46.00 -44.35
CA THR A 59 23.41 -47.25 -44.94
C THR A 59 22.96 -47.35 -46.39
N CYS A 60 23.72 -48.08 -47.21
CA CYS A 60 23.32 -48.37 -48.58
C CYS A 60 22.44 -49.63 -48.60
N ASP A 61 21.15 -49.48 -48.90
CA ASP A 61 20.27 -50.62 -49.11
C ASP A 61 20.60 -51.27 -50.46
N GLN A 62 21.23 -52.44 -50.40
CA GLN A 62 21.71 -53.17 -51.57
C GLN A 62 20.58 -53.72 -52.45
N ALA A 63 19.37 -53.90 -51.91
CA ALA A 63 18.22 -54.41 -52.65
C ALA A 63 17.66 -53.35 -53.59
N VAL A 64 17.68 -52.08 -53.17
CA VAL A 64 17.15 -50.95 -53.95
C VAL A 64 18.23 -50.02 -54.50
N LYS A 65 19.51 -50.27 -54.16
CA LYS A 65 20.69 -49.46 -54.53
C LYS A 65 20.52 -47.98 -54.18
N ARG A 66 20.05 -47.70 -52.97
CA ARG A 66 19.80 -46.34 -52.46
C ARG A 66 20.25 -46.19 -51.02
N CYS A 67 20.79 -45.02 -50.69
CA CYS A 67 21.07 -44.64 -49.32
C CYS A 67 19.77 -44.51 -48.53
N VAL A 68 19.67 -45.18 -47.40
CA VAL A 68 18.56 -45.11 -46.45
C VAL A 68 19.05 -44.53 -45.13
N VAL A 69 18.29 -43.58 -44.58
CA VAL A 69 18.58 -42.99 -43.28
C VAL A 69 17.83 -43.78 -42.21
N GLY A 70 18.59 -44.34 -41.27
CA GLY A 70 18.06 -45.03 -40.10
C GLY A 70 18.24 -44.21 -38.82
N ALA A 71 17.60 -44.65 -37.74
CA ALA A 71 17.88 -44.14 -36.40
C ALA A 71 19.18 -44.78 -35.86
N GLU A 72 20.01 -43.99 -35.18
CA GLU A 72 21.04 -44.54 -34.30
C GLU A 72 20.40 -45.35 -33.15
N PRO A 73 21.10 -46.36 -32.59
CA PRO A 73 20.58 -47.13 -31.47
C PRO A 73 20.25 -46.26 -30.26
N ASP A 74 19.16 -46.62 -29.58
CA ASP A 74 18.78 -45.99 -28.32
C ASP A 74 19.93 -46.04 -27.30
N GLY A 75 20.19 -44.92 -26.63
CA GLY A 75 21.29 -44.78 -25.67
C GLY A 75 22.63 -44.33 -26.28
N ALA A 76 22.75 -44.24 -27.61
CA ALA A 76 23.92 -43.62 -28.24
C ALA A 76 24.06 -42.16 -27.79
N ALA A 77 25.28 -41.73 -27.46
CA ALA A 77 25.56 -40.36 -27.03
C ALA A 77 25.33 -39.38 -28.18
N CYS A 78 24.65 -38.27 -27.91
CA CYS A 78 24.37 -37.23 -28.89
C CYS A 78 24.45 -35.84 -28.24
N ALA A 79 24.36 -34.78 -29.06
CA ALA A 79 24.26 -33.42 -28.57
C ALA A 79 23.25 -32.62 -29.41
N THR A 80 22.24 -32.05 -28.75
CA THR A 80 21.28 -31.10 -29.34
C THR A 80 21.91 -29.72 -29.56
N GLY A 81 23.09 -29.48 -28.99
CA GLY A 81 23.75 -28.17 -28.97
C GLY A 81 23.29 -27.27 -27.82
N ASN A 82 22.40 -27.75 -26.95
CA ASN A 82 22.02 -27.01 -25.75
C ASN A 82 23.12 -27.08 -24.68
N ALA A 83 23.80 -25.95 -24.44
CA ALA A 83 24.88 -25.86 -23.45
C ALA A 83 24.43 -26.15 -22.00
N CYS A 84 23.13 -26.14 -21.72
CA CYS A 84 22.52 -26.40 -20.42
C CYS A 84 22.11 -27.86 -20.21
N ARG A 85 22.36 -28.73 -21.18
CA ARG A 85 22.14 -30.17 -21.05
C ARG A 85 23.43 -30.91 -21.32
N SER A 86 23.67 -31.95 -20.54
CA SER A 86 24.78 -32.87 -20.72
C SER A 86 24.27 -34.31 -20.72
N ALA A 87 25.08 -35.22 -21.29
CA ALA A 87 24.76 -36.64 -21.41
C ALA A 87 23.41 -36.92 -22.13
N GLU A 88 23.13 -36.18 -23.20
CA GLU A 88 21.98 -36.45 -24.06
C GLU A 88 22.18 -37.76 -24.82
N THR A 89 21.07 -38.47 -25.04
CA THR A 89 21.08 -39.78 -25.69
C THR A 89 20.03 -39.87 -26.77
N CYS A 90 20.32 -40.65 -27.80
CA CYS A 90 19.36 -40.97 -28.84
C CYS A 90 18.21 -41.80 -28.28
N HIS A 91 16.99 -41.44 -28.65
CA HIS A 91 15.79 -42.27 -28.47
C HIS A 91 14.93 -42.16 -29.71
N ALA A 92 14.70 -43.30 -30.39
CA ALA A 92 13.93 -43.39 -31.64
C ALA A 92 14.38 -42.37 -32.72
N GLY A 93 15.70 -42.20 -32.88
CA GLY A 93 16.28 -41.31 -33.89
C GLY A 93 16.25 -39.80 -33.54
N THR A 94 15.81 -39.44 -32.34
CA THR A 94 15.83 -38.05 -31.83
C THR A 94 16.84 -37.92 -30.72
N CYS A 95 17.67 -36.86 -30.76
CA CYS A 95 18.56 -36.52 -29.67
C CYS A 95 17.80 -35.73 -28.60
N GLY A 96 17.88 -36.16 -27.35
CA GLY A 96 17.23 -35.46 -26.24
C GLY A 96 17.56 -36.10 -24.90
N GLY A 97 16.74 -35.78 -23.89
CA GLY A 97 17.01 -36.21 -22.52
C GLY A 97 18.19 -35.46 -21.91
N GLY A 98 19.10 -36.20 -21.27
CA GLY A 98 20.23 -35.63 -20.54
C GLY A 98 19.85 -35.03 -19.19
N THR A 99 20.88 -34.68 -18.42
CA THR A 99 20.76 -33.96 -17.16
C THR A 99 20.98 -32.48 -17.37
N ILE A 100 20.28 -31.64 -16.61
CA ILE A 100 20.58 -30.22 -16.55
C ILE A 100 22.02 -30.07 -16.07
N ALA A 101 22.79 -29.21 -16.73
CA ALA A 101 24.16 -28.92 -16.33
C ALA A 101 24.17 -28.44 -14.86
N PRO A 102 25.19 -28.83 -14.05
CA PRO A 102 25.35 -28.28 -12.72
C PRO A 102 25.32 -26.75 -12.74
N ALA A 103 24.84 -26.14 -11.65
CA ALA A 103 24.79 -24.69 -11.53
C ALA A 103 26.17 -24.07 -11.81
N ASP A 104 26.23 -23.18 -12.80
CA ASP A 104 27.43 -22.45 -13.19
C ASP A 104 27.31 -21.01 -12.70
N CYS A 105 27.52 -20.86 -11.39
CA CYS A 105 27.24 -19.61 -10.71
C CYS A 105 28.32 -18.55 -10.82
N GLY A 106 29.49 -18.84 -11.39
CA GLY A 106 30.55 -17.85 -11.56
C GLY A 106 30.81 -17.00 -10.30
N ALA A 107 30.58 -15.69 -10.41
CA ALA A 107 30.67 -14.71 -9.32
C ALA A 107 29.31 -14.28 -8.74
N HIS A 108 28.22 -14.98 -9.07
CA HIS A 108 26.89 -14.73 -8.57
C HIS A 108 26.78 -15.25 -7.13
N ASP A 109 26.34 -14.39 -6.20
CA ASP A 109 26.01 -14.77 -4.82
C ASP A 109 24.55 -15.24 -4.67
N CYS A 110 23.70 -14.89 -5.65
CA CYS A 110 22.27 -15.15 -5.68
C CYS A 110 21.73 -15.19 -7.13
N GLY A 111 20.44 -15.49 -7.28
CA GLY A 111 19.75 -15.44 -8.58
C GLY A 111 19.80 -16.77 -9.33
N VAL A 112 19.84 -16.71 -10.67
CA VAL A 112 19.91 -17.90 -11.53
C VAL A 112 21.03 -17.79 -12.55
N ASP A 113 21.66 -18.92 -12.89
CA ASP A 113 22.62 -18.99 -13.98
C ASP A 113 21.92 -18.95 -15.35
N ARG A 114 22.72 -18.95 -16.43
CA ARG A 114 22.23 -18.96 -17.83
C ARG A 114 21.35 -20.18 -18.18
N CYS A 115 21.38 -21.21 -17.35
CA CYS A 115 20.64 -22.45 -17.52
C CYS A 115 19.41 -22.54 -16.60
N GLY A 116 19.16 -21.50 -15.79
CA GLY A 116 18.04 -21.42 -14.86
C GLY A 116 18.29 -22.14 -13.54
N ASN A 117 19.52 -22.59 -13.26
CA ASN A 117 19.86 -23.15 -11.96
C ASN A 117 20.02 -22.02 -10.94
N THR A 118 19.58 -22.23 -9.70
CA THR A 118 19.69 -21.21 -8.65
C THR A 118 21.12 -21.10 -8.11
N CYS A 119 21.58 -19.85 -7.94
CA CYS A 119 22.93 -19.51 -7.48
C CYS A 119 22.98 -19.01 -6.04
N GLY A 120 22.19 -19.64 -5.17
CA GLY A 120 22.06 -19.25 -3.78
C GLY A 120 20.92 -18.25 -3.54
N THR A 121 20.79 -17.83 -2.29
CA THR A 121 19.79 -16.87 -1.81
C THR A 121 20.44 -15.93 -0.81
N CYS A 122 20.07 -14.66 -0.83
CA CYS A 122 20.58 -13.69 0.13
C CYS A 122 20.04 -13.94 1.54
N GLY A 123 20.85 -13.61 2.55
CA GLY A 123 20.44 -13.67 3.96
C GLY A 123 19.44 -12.57 4.32
N ALA A 124 18.94 -12.60 5.56
CA ALA A 124 18.01 -11.58 6.06
C ALA A 124 18.62 -10.17 5.96
N GLY A 125 17.87 -9.22 5.39
CA GLY A 125 18.29 -7.83 5.17
C GLY A 125 19.10 -7.58 3.90
N PHE A 126 19.27 -8.59 3.05
CA PHE A 126 19.94 -8.47 1.76
C PHE A 126 19.00 -8.88 0.62
N PHE A 127 19.09 -8.17 -0.50
CA PHE A 127 18.36 -8.49 -1.73
C PHE A 127 19.35 -8.84 -2.84
N CYS A 128 18.87 -9.57 -3.85
CA CYS A 128 19.67 -9.90 -5.02
C CYS A 128 19.53 -8.78 -6.04
N ASN A 129 20.62 -8.05 -6.32
CA ASN A 129 20.60 -6.98 -7.31
C ASN A 129 20.76 -7.52 -8.75
N ASP A 130 20.67 -6.65 -9.75
CA ASP A 130 20.79 -7.03 -11.17
C ASP A 130 22.17 -7.62 -11.54
N ALA A 131 23.20 -7.31 -10.74
CA ALA A 131 24.53 -7.90 -10.88
C ALA A 131 24.62 -9.29 -10.19
N SER A 132 23.51 -9.78 -9.63
CA SER A 132 23.41 -11.04 -8.89
C SER A 132 24.34 -11.12 -7.67
N LEU A 133 24.55 -9.98 -7.03
CA LEU A 133 25.26 -9.87 -5.77
C LEU A 133 24.25 -9.59 -4.66
N CYS A 134 24.53 -10.16 -3.48
CA CYS A 134 23.73 -9.86 -2.30
C CYS A 134 24.13 -8.49 -1.76
N GLU A 135 23.23 -7.53 -1.90
CA GLU A 135 23.42 -6.17 -1.41
C GLU A 135 22.44 -5.90 -0.27
N ALA A 136 22.90 -5.17 0.75
CA ALA A 136 22.02 -4.75 1.83
C ALA A 136 20.98 -3.79 1.23
N GLU A 137 19.71 -3.93 1.63
CA GLU A 137 18.75 -2.87 1.30
C GLU A 137 19.29 -1.54 1.84
N PRO A 138 19.25 -0.46 1.04
CA PRO A 138 19.52 0.86 1.58
C PRO A 138 18.64 1.05 2.81
N PRO A 139 19.16 1.58 3.93
CA PRO A 139 18.34 1.80 5.11
C PRO A 139 17.15 2.65 4.68
N ASP A 140 15.94 2.14 4.91
CA ASP A 140 14.72 2.89 4.62
C ASP A 140 14.78 4.21 5.40
N PRO A 141 14.92 5.36 4.73
CA PRO A 141 15.05 6.64 5.40
C PRO A 141 13.79 6.98 6.22
N CYS A 142 12.69 6.27 6.00
CA CYS A 142 11.43 6.42 6.69
C CYS A 142 11.15 5.32 7.71
N GLU A 143 12.04 4.34 7.88
CA GLU A 143 11.93 3.28 8.89
C GLU A 143 10.57 2.52 8.86
N GLY A 144 9.99 2.35 7.67
CA GLY A 144 8.69 1.71 7.45
C GLY A 144 7.48 2.60 7.77
N ILE A 145 7.68 3.90 8.03
CA ILE A 145 6.60 4.87 8.27
C ILE A 145 6.11 5.43 6.93
N THR A 146 4.79 5.53 6.76
CA THR A 146 4.14 6.09 5.55
C THR A 146 3.88 7.59 5.68
N PHE A 147 3.26 8.19 4.66
CA PHE A 147 2.79 9.58 4.72
C PHE A 147 1.72 9.78 5.81
N ASP A 148 0.89 8.77 6.08
CA ASP A 148 -0.11 8.82 7.15
C ASP A 148 0.53 8.94 8.54
N GLY A 149 1.79 8.53 8.67
CA GLY A 149 2.53 8.65 9.90
C GLY A 149 2.00 7.79 11.05
N CYS A 150 2.46 8.12 12.24
CA CYS A 150 2.16 7.45 13.50
C CYS A 150 2.58 8.34 14.67
N CYS A 151 2.13 7.98 15.87
CA CYS A 151 2.52 8.61 17.11
C CYS A 151 3.63 7.83 17.83
N THR A 152 4.42 8.53 18.61
CA THR A 152 5.42 7.95 19.52
C THR A 152 4.90 7.93 20.96
N GLY A 153 5.53 7.14 21.84
CA GLY A 153 5.13 7.05 23.25
C GLY A 153 5.31 8.34 24.07
N ASN A 154 6.08 9.31 23.56
CA ASN A 154 6.24 10.65 24.13
C ASN A 154 5.31 11.71 23.49
N GLY A 155 4.36 11.30 22.64
CA GLY A 155 3.39 12.21 22.02
C GLY A 155 3.93 13.00 20.83
N SER A 156 4.95 12.51 20.13
CA SER A 156 5.42 13.10 18.87
C SER A 156 4.72 12.44 17.67
N ALA A 157 4.42 13.21 16.64
CA ALA A 157 3.94 12.72 15.36
C ALA A 157 5.14 12.49 14.42
N ARG A 158 5.24 11.32 13.80
CA ARG A 158 6.27 11.00 12.79
C ARG A 158 5.59 10.61 11.49
N TRP A 159 6.08 11.09 10.36
CA TRP A 159 5.57 10.73 9.03
C TRP A 159 6.69 10.76 7.99
N CYS A 160 6.49 10.05 6.89
CA CYS A 160 7.43 10.06 5.76
C CYS A 160 6.93 11.00 4.68
N GLN A 161 7.72 12.03 4.36
CA GLN A 161 7.41 12.96 3.29
C GLN A 161 8.59 13.05 2.33
N ASP A 162 8.34 12.74 1.05
CA ASP A 162 9.34 12.79 -0.02
C ASP A 162 10.61 11.97 0.29
N GLY A 163 10.45 10.83 0.97
CA GLY A 163 11.56 9.95 1.37
C GLY A 163 12.39 10.49 2.55
N VAL A 164 11.88 11.49 3.26
CA VAL A 164 12.49 12.04 4.46
C VAL A 164 11.54 11.86 5.64
N LEU A 165 12.03 11.17 6.67
CA LEU A 165 11.33 11.08 7.94
C LEU A 165 11.22 12.47 8.59
N GLN A 166 9.99 12.87 8.86
CA GLN A 166 9.64 14.05 9.63
C GLN A 166 9.25 13.64 11.05
N GLU A 167 9.47 14.54 12.00
CA GLU A 167 9.04 14.37 13.39
C GLU A 167 8.68 15.73 14.01
N VAL A 168 7.56 15.77 14.72
CA VAL A 168 7.15 16.93 15.51
C VAL A 168 6.76 16.50 16.91
N ASN A 169 7.41 17.07 17.92
CA ASN A 169 7.03 16.93 19.31
C ASN A 169 5.81 17.81 19.61
N CYS A 170 4.62 17.20 19.65
CA CYS A 170 3.36 17.94 19.77
C CYS A 170 3.28 18.79 21.06
N PRO A 171 3.64 18.30 22.26
CA PRO A 171 3.65 19.13 23.46
C PRO A 171 4.50 20.41 23.36
N GLU A 172 5.71 20.30 22.81
CA GLU A 172 6.62 21.43 22.66
C GLU A 172 6.14 22.40 21.56
N ALA A 173 5.72 21.86 20.43
CA ALA A 173 5.21 22.65 19.31
C ALA A 173 3.92 23.40 19.69
N ALA A 174 3.04 22.78 20.47
CA ALA A 174 1.81 23.41 20.96
C ALA A 174 2.11 24.53 21.96
N ALA A 175 3.07 24.32 22.87
CA ALA A 175 3.52 25.37 23.78
C ALA A 175 4.15 26.57 23.04
N ALA A 176 4.63 26.35 21.81
CA ALA A 176 5.18 27.35 20.92
C ALA A 176 4.17 27.92 19.89
N ASP A 177 2.89 27.53 19.96
CA ASP A 177 1.82 27.95 19.02
C ASP A 177 2.15 27.61 17.55
N GLN A 178 2.80 26.45 17.33
CA GLN A 178 3.22 25.97 15.99
C GLN A 178 2.29 24.90 15.42
N VAL A 179 1.44 24.31 16.26
CA VAL A 179 0.51 23.23 15.92
C VAL A 179 -0.79 23.40 16.70
N ASP A 180 -1.84 22.69 16.28
CA ASP A 180 -3.19 22.86 16.83
C ASP A 180 -3.35 22.35 18.26
N GLY A 181 -2.43 21.52 18.76
CA GLY A 181 -2.38 21.17 20.18
C GLY A 181 -1.38 20.08 20.55
N PRO A 182 -1.33 19.71 21.84
CA PRO A 182 -0.22 18.94 22.41
C PRO A 182 -0.34 17.43 22.17
N ASN A 183 -1.44 16.95 21.60
CA ASN A 183 -1.73 15.52 21.48
C ASN A 183 -1.45 15.04 20.07
N CYS A 184 -0.81 13.87 19.93
CA CYS A 184 -0.71 13.20 18.64
C CYS A 184 -1.96 12.34 18.41
N ALA A 185 -2.69 12.61 17.33
CA ALA A 185 -3.94 11.93 16.99
C ALA A 185 -4.15 11.83 15.48
N TYR A 186 -4.98 10.89 15.05
CA TYR A 186 -5.40 10.77 13.66
C TYR A 186 -6.39 11.88 13.28
N THR A 187 -6.09 12.64 12.23
CA THR A 187 -6.89 13.80 11.79
C THR A 187 -7.68 13.54 10.50
N GLY A 188 -7.44 12.40 9.83
CA GLY A 188 -8.17 11.99 8.63
C GLY A 188 -7.24 11.43 7.55
N ALA A 189 -7.83 10.89 6.47
CA ALA A 189 -7.07 10.19 5.43
C ALA A 189 -6.13 11.10 4.62
N ASP A 190 -6.42 12.40 4.56
CA ASP A 190 -5.60 13.35 3.80
C ASP A 190 -4.39 13.88 4.60
N THR A 191 -4.35 13.64 5.91
CA THR A 191 -3.34 14.23 6.82
C THR A 191 -2.65 13.19 7.69
N GLY A 192 -3.32 12.09 8.02
CA GLY A 192 -2.76 11.03 8.86
C GLY A 192 -2.75 11.41 10.34
N TYR A 193 -1.69 11.01 11.04
CA TYR A 193 -1.44 11.38 12.44
C TYR A 193 -0.73 12.73 12.52
N TYR A 194 -1.31 13.65 13.28
CA TYR A 194 -0.76 14.99 13.50
C TYR A 194 -1.07 15.52 14.90
N CYS A 195 -0.53 16.69 15.21
CA CYS A 195 -0.71 17.35 16.49
C CYS A 195 -2.05 18.10 16.57
N VAL A 196 -2.88 17.79 17.56
CA VAL A 196 -4.23 18.36 17.76
C VAL A 196 -4.48 18.81 19.19
N SER A 197 -5.44 19.73 19.37
CA SER A 197 -5.97 20.17 20.67
C SER A 197 -7.00 19.21 21.27
N GLY A 198 -7.58 18.34 20.45
CA GLY A 198 -8.60 17.37 20.85
C GLY A 198 -8.04 16.13 21.56
N PRO A 199 -8.91 15.18 21.92
CA PRO A 199 -8.50 13.90 22.50
C PRO A 199 -7.66 13.09 21.49
N GLU A 200 -6.78 12.23 22.01
CA GLU A 200 -6.11 11.24 21.16
C GLU A 200 -7.15 10.30 20.54
N VAL A 201 -7.26 10.34 19.21
CA VAL A 201 -8.07 9.40 18.42
C VAL A 201 -7.15 8.55 17.58
N ALA A 202 -7.30 7.22 17.70
CA ALA A 202 -6.65 6.28 16.80
C ALA A 202 -7.41 6.21 15.48
N ALA A 203 -6.71 5.91 14.40
CA ALA A 203 -7.34 5.57 13.13
C ALA A 203 -8.24 4.35 13.31
N THR A 204 -9.39 4.36 12.62
CA THR A 204 -10.27 3.17 12.56
C THR A 204 -9.72 2.11 11.62
N ASP A 205 -8.78 2.48 10.75
CA ASP A 205 -8.10 1.57 9.84
C ASP A 205 -7.03 0.75 10.59
N PRO A 206 -7.13 -0.59 10.63
CA PRO A 206 -6.14 -1.43 11.29
C PRO A 206 -4.75 -1.39 10.64
N PHE A 207 -4.60 -0.86 9.43
CA PHE A 207 -3.32 -0.67 8.75
C PHE A 207 -2.60 0.63 9.13
N LEU A 208 -3.24 1.50 9.93
CA LEU A 208 -2.70 2.75 10.43
C LEU A 208 -2.44 2.69 11.94
N PRO A 209 -1.39 1.96 12.38
CA PRO A 209 -1.13 1.76 13.79
C PRO A 209 -0.87 3.11 14.47
N TYR A 210 -1.46 3.30 15.65
CA TYR A 210 -1.22 4.50 16.45
C TYR A 210 0.27 4.65 16.79
N LEU A 211 0.98 3.55 17.07
CA LEU A 211 2.41 3.59 17.43
C LEU A 211 3.31 3.32 16.24
N CYS A 212 4.37 4.13 16.12
CA CYS A 212 5.43 3.91 15.15
C CYS A 212 6.18 2.59 15.39
N PRO A 213 6.74 1.95 14.33
CA PRO A 213 7.58 0.77 14.47
C PRO A 213 8.68 0.97 15.53
N GLY A 214 8.78 0.04 16.49
CA GLY A 214 9.74 0.10 17.58
C GLY A 214 9.40 1.06 18.72
N ALA A 215 8.39 1.93 18.57
CA ALA A 215 7.87 2.70 19.68
C ALA A 215 7.10 1.78 20.64
N SER A 216 7.25 2.04 21.93
CA SER A 216 6.46 1.40 22.97
C SER A 216 5.91 2.45 23.92
N CYS A 217 4.72 2.19 24.44
CA CYS A 217 4.26 2.94 25.58
C CYS A 217 5.09 2.58 26.81
N GLY A 218 5.29 3.54 27.71
CA GLY A 218 5.78 3.22 29.05
C GLY A 218 4.89 2.16 29.73
N PRO A 219 5.36 1.53 30.83
CA PRO A 219 4.68 0.40 31.48
C PRO A 219 3.27 0.73 32.02
N ALA A 220 2.92 2.02 32.12
CA ALA A 220 1.59 2.49 32.47
C ALA A 220 1.23 3.66 31.51
N PRO A 221 0.77 3.39 30.27
CA PRO A 221 0.50 4.43 29.27
C PRO A 221 -0.44 5.50 29.82
N CYS A 222 -1.43 5.06 30.59
CA CYS A 222 -2.47 5.91 31.14
C CYS A 222 -2.01 6.78 32.30
N GLY A 223 -0.97 6.37 33.04
CA GLY A 223 -0.55 7.07 34.26
C GLY A 223 -1.74 7.31 35.19
N ASP A 224 -2.00 8.57 35.49
CA ASP A 224 -3.10 9.02 36.37
C ASP A 224 -4.43 9.30 35.62
N ARG A 225 -4.51 9.02 34.31
CA ARG A 225 -5.77 9.19 33.55
C ARG A 225 -6.79 8.15 33.96
N GLU A 226 -7.99 8.61 34.33
CA GLU A 226 -9.17 7.80 34.61
C GLU A 226 -9.91 7.38 33.33
N CYS A 227 -9.74 8.14 32.24
CA CYS A 227 -10.47 7.96 30.99
C CYS A 227 -9.70 8.45 29.75
N GLY A 228 -10.28 8.18 28.58
CA GLY A 228 -9.77 8.62 27.29
C GLY A 228 -8.75 7.65 26.70
N VAL A 229 -7.94 8.13 25.76
CA VAL A 229 -6.88 7.34 25.11
C VAL A 229 -5.55 8.01 25.42
N LYS A 230 -4.53 7.19 25.71
CA LYS A 230 -3.15 7.63 25.80
C LYS A 230 -2.24 6.60 25.15
N CYS A 231 -1.40 7.03 24.22
CA CYS A 231 -0.47 6.13 23.52
C CYS A 231 -1.22 5.01 22.77
N GLY A 232 -2.41 5.33 22.23
CA GLY A 232 -3.28 4.37 21.53
C GLY A 232 -3.98 3.34 22.45
N VAL A 233 -3.79 3.43 23.76
CA VAL A 233 -4.44 2.58 24.76
C VAL A 233 -5.60 3.32 25.41
N VAL A 234 -6.76 2.68 25.49
CA VAL A 234 -7.92 3.23 26.22
C VAL A 234 -7.66 3.12 27.72
N CYS A 235 -7.68 4.24 28.42
CA CYS A 235 -7.35 4.35 29.86
C CYS A 235 -8.52 4.11 30.79
N GLY A 236 -9.73 4.10 30.26
CA GLY A 236 -10.96 3.86 30.99
C GLY A 236 -12.12 4.61 30.37
N THR A 237 -13.28 4.49 31.01
CA THR A 237 -14.48 5.26 30.69
C THR A 237 -15.03 5.85 31.98
N CYS A 238 -15.64 7.02 31.86
CA CYS A 238 -16.24 7.68 33.01
C CYS A 238 -17.56 7.03 33.41
N ALA A 239 -17.73 6.81 34.72
CA ALA A 239 -18.95 6.23 35.26
C ALA A 239 -20.06 7.30 35.42
N GLY A 240 -21.32 6.86 35.40
CA GLY A 240 -22.45 7.73 35.77
C GLY A 240 -22.71 8.89 34.81
N GLY A 241 -22.33 8.77 33.54
CA GLY A 241 -22.50 9.82 32.53
C GLY A 241 -21.51 10.97 32.65
N ALA A 242 -20.49 10.86 33.50
CA ALA A 242 -19.38 11.82 33.52
C ALA A 242 -18.65 11.87 32.16
N ILE A 243 -18.07 13.02 31.84
CA ILE A 243 -17.28 13.23 30.63
C ILE A 243 -15.79 13.19 30.94
N CYS A 244 -15.01 12.78 29.94
CA CYS A 244 -13.56 12.75 30.04
C CYS A 244 -12.97 14.09 29.62
N ASN A 245 -12.33 14.81 30.53
CA ASN A 245 -11.67 16.07 30.20
C ASN A 245 -10.34 15.84 29.43
N ALA A 246 -9.70 16.91 28.97
CA ALA A 246 -8.43 16.84 28.24
C ALA A 246 -7.30 16.17 29.06
N ASP A 247 -7.28 16.39 30.38
CA ASP A 247 -6.34 15.78 31.32
C ASP A 247 -6.62 14.30 31.61
N GLY A 248 -7.72 13.76 31.09
CA GLY A 248 -8.13 12.37 31.27
C GLY A 248 -8.75 12.07 32.62
N GLN A 249 -9.26 13.08 33.31
CA GLN A 249 -10.03 12.94 34.54
C GLN A 249 -11.52 12.91 34.21
N CYS A 250 -12.28 12.14 34.99
CA CYS A 250 -13.73 12.12 34.86
C CYS A 250 -14.35 13.27 35.62
N GLU A 251 -15.02 14.16 34.88
CA GLU A 251 -15.76 15.27 35.45
C GLU A 251 -17.26 15.05 35.32
N THR A 252 -18.02 15.62 36.24
CA THR A 252 -19.49 15.59 36.13
C THR A 252 -19.89 16.28 34.84
N ASP A 253 -20.66 15.58 34.02
CA ASP A 253 -21.25 16.17 32.83
C ASP A 253 -22.38 17.10 33.27
N ASN A 254 -22.15 18.40 33.14
CA ASN A 254 -23.17 19.41 33.43
C ASN A 254 -24.01 19.74 32.19
N CYS A 255 -23.63 19.24 31.02
CA CYS A 255 -24.25 19.53 29.74
C CYS A 255 -25.18 18.41 29.26
N GLY A 256 -24.91 17.16 29.64
CA GLY A 256 -25.65 15.99 29.18
C GLY A 256 -25.60 15.89 27.66
N ASP A 257 -26.75 15.86 27.00
CA ASP A 257 -26.83 15.76 25.53
C ASP A 257 -26.55 17.10 24.81
N LEU A 258 -26.35 18.19 25.56
CA LEU A 258 -26.14 19.51 25.01
C LEU A 258 -24.71 19.66 24.46
N THR A 259 -24.59 20.07 23.20
CA THR A 259 -23.30 20.36 22.54
C THR A 259 -23.12 21.86 22.33
N PHE A 260 -21.98 22.27 21.74
CA PHE A 260 -21.75 23.65 21.31
C PHE A 260 -22.75 24.11 20.24
N VAL A 261 -23.31 23.18 19.45
CA VAL A 261 -24.36 23.47 18.45
C VAL A 261 -25.61 24.05 19.11
N GLY A 262 -25.89 23.63 20.34
CA GLY A 262 -27.00 24.13 21.14
C GLY A 262 -28.39 23.69 20.66
N CYS A 263 -29.40 24.36 21.20
CA CYS A 263 -30.83 24.22 20.91
C CYS A 263 -31.57 25.51 21.31
N CYS A 264 -32.85 25.60 20.99
CA CYS A 264 -33.72 26.71 21.37
C CYS A 264 -34.72 26.29 22.47
N ASP A 265 -34.70 27.01 23.58
CA ASP A 265 -35.70 26.96 24.65
C ASP A 265 -36.60 28.19 24.51
N GLY A 266 -37.57 28.12 23.58
CA GLY A 266 -38.38 29.26 23.17
C GLY A 266 -37.55 30.34 22.45
N ASP A 267 -37.41 31.51 23.07
CA ASP A 267 -36.57 32.63 22.59
C ASP A 267 -35.17 32.66 23.23
N VAL A 268 -34.75 31.58 23.89
CA VAL A 268 -33.42 31.46 24.52
C VAL A 268 -32.58 30.46 23.73
N SER A 269 -31.39 30.88 23.27
CA SER A 269 -30.37 29.93 22.79
C SER A 269 -29.68 29.31 24.00
N VAL A 270 -29.59 27.98 24.01
CA VAL A 270 -28.98 27.17 25.07
C VAL A 270 -27.91 26.30 24.44
N TRP A 271 -26.67 26.37 24.93
CA TRP A 271 -25.56 25.57 24.41
C TRP A 271 -24.59 25.17 25.51
N CYS A 272 -23.77 24.16 25.25
CA CYS A 272 -22.70 23.76 26.14
C CYS A 272 -21.37 24.34 25.66
N GLU A 273 -20.68 25.05 26.55
CA GLU A 273 -19.32 25.54 26.30
C GLU A 273 -18.51 25.35 27.59
N ASP A 274 -17.35 24.70 27.47
CA ASP A 274 -16.46 24.39 28.59
C ASP A 274 -17.15 23.64 29.75
N ASN A 275 -18.02 22.66 29.43
CA ASN A 275 -18.83 21.90 30.41
C ASN A 275 -19.72 22.81 31.29
N VAL A 276 -20.14 23.96 30.75
CA VAL A 276 -21.08 24.89 31.38
C VAL A 276 -22.22 25.16 30.41
N VAL A 277 -23.45 24.90 30.86
CA VAL A 277 -24.65 25.29 30.11
C VAL A 277 -24.75 26.80 30.08
N LYS A 278 -24.61 27.36 28.88
CA LYS A 278 -24.82 28.77 28.59
C LYS A 278 -26.26 28.99 28.14
N ARG A 279 -26.79 30.17 28.48
CA ARG A 279 -28.13 30.59 28.09
C ARG A 279 -28.07 32.05 27.66
N GLN A 280 -28.62 32.36 26.50
CA GLN A 280 -28.73 33.71 25.98
C GLN A 280 -30.14 34.00 25.53
N SER A 281 -30.77 35.03 26.12
CA SER A 281 -32.07 35.50 25.65
C SER A 281 -31.91 36.22 24.31
N CYS A 282 -32.72 35.81 23.33
CA CYS A 282 -32.76 36.41 22.01
C CYS A 282 -33.76 37.57 21.91
N ALA A 283 -34.47 37.91 23.00
CA ALA A 283 -35.48 38.96 23.02
C ALA A 283 -34.96 40.35 22.56
N SER A 284 -33.66 40.62 22.73
CA SER A 284 -33.03 41.87 22.29
C SER A 284 -32.53 41.84 20.83
N GLY A 285 -32.55 40.68 20.17
CA GLY A 285 -32.12 40.49 18.78
C GLY A 285 -33.17 40.93 17.77
N THR A 286 -32.79 41.03 16.49
CA THR A 286 -33.74 41.21 15.38
C THR A 286 -33.39 40.22 14.27
N PRO A 287 -34.23 39.18 14.04
CA PRO A 287 -35.45 38.85 14.79
C PRO A 287 -35.18 38.45 16.24
N GLY A 288 -36.12 38.70 17.15
CA GLY A 288 -36.01 38.38 18.57
C GLY A 288 -36.23 36.90 18.87
N THR A 289 -35.65 36.03 18.05
CA THR A 289 -35.89 34.58 18.05
C THR A 289 -34.56 33.82 18.06
N CYS A 290 -34.59 32.65 18.69
CA CYS A 290 -33.56 31.63 18.51
C CYS A 290 -33.84 30.86 17.21
N GLY A 291 -32.81 30.59 16.42
CA GLY A 291 -32.94 29.85 15.17
C GLY A 291 -31.60 29.37 14.63
N TRP A 292 -31.65 28.48 13.64
CA TRP A 292 -30.45 27.89 13.03
C TRP A 292 -29.65 28.92 12.22
N ASN A 293 -28.38 29.10 12.56
CA ASN A 293 -27.41 29.84 11.75
C ASN A 293 -26.74 28.88 10.76
N GLY A 294 -27.26 28.82 9.53
CA GLY A 294 -26.71 27.93 8.50
C GLY A 294 -25.30 28.27 8.01
N ALA A 295 -24.78 29.48 8.31
CA ALA A 295 -23.40 29.83 7.97
C ALA A 295 -22.40 29.23 8.96
N GLU A 296 -22.78 29.19 10.23
CA GLU A 296 -21.90 28.75 11.33
C GLU A 296 -22.26 27.36 11.88
N SER A 297 -23.38 26.78 11.44
CA SER A 297 -23.88 25.44 11.83
C SER A 297 -24.18 25.28 13.32
N TYR A 298 -24.82 26.28 13.95
CA TYR A 298 -25.31 26.22 15.33
C TYR A 298 -26.59 27.07 15.55
N TYR A 299 -27.27 26.88 16.68
CA TYR A 299 -28.44 27.67 17.07
C TYR A 299 -28.04 28.99 17.75
N ASP A 300 -28.45 30.11 17.17
CA ASP A 300 -28.09 31.45 17.64
C ASP A 300 -29.30 32.38 17.72
N CYS A 301 -29.14 33.50 18.43
CA CYS A 301 -30.06 34.62 18.40
C CYS A 301 -29.97 35.40 17.08
N ALA A 302 -31.00 36.22 16.81
CA ALA A 302 -31.10 37.02 15.59
C ALA A 302 -31.12 36.19 14.29
N GLN A 303 -31.49 34.92 14.39
CA GLN A 303 -31.80 34.08 13.25
C GLN A 303 -33.32 33.94 13.10
N PRO A 304 -33.85 33.87 11.87
CA PRO A 304 -35.24 33.48 11.66
C PRO A 304 -35.53 32.17 12.39
N ALA A 305 -36.68 32.09 13.05
CA ALA A 305 -37.11 30.84 13.68
C ALA A 305 -37.10 29.70 12.65
N GLY A 306 -36.32 28.66 12.91
CA GLY A 306 -36.11 27.55 11.99
C GLY A 306 -35.13 26.55 12.57
N GLY A 307 -35.39 25.26 12.34
CA GLY A 307 -34.49 24.17 12.74
C GLY A 307 -33.36 23.96 11.75
N ASP A 308 -32.37 23.17 12.17
CA ASP A 308 -31.33 22.62 11.30
C ASP A 308 -31.94 21.90 10.08
N PRO A 309 -31.67 22.35 8.84
CA PRO A 309 -32.19 21.73 7.62
C PRO A 309 -31.78 20.26 7.44
N SER A 310 -30.69 19.83 8.08
CA SER A 310 -30.24 18.44 8.02
C SER A 310 -31.06 17.50 8.92
N GLY A 311 -31.71 18.06 9.95
CA GLY A 311 -32.42 17.31 10.98
C GLY A 311 -31.51 16.58 11.96
N ALA A 312 -30.19 16.81 11.91
CA ALA A 312 -29.22 16.20 12.83
C ALA A 312 -29.30 16.82 14.23
N HIS A 313 -29.70 18.10 14.34
CA HIS A 313 -29.76 18.83 15.60
C HIS A 313 -31.19 19.33 15.89
N PRO A 314 -31.86 18.85 16.95
CA PRO A 314 -33.23 19.25 17.26
C PRO A 314 -33.33 20.74 17.58
N LEU A 315 -34.39 21.39 17.12
CA LEU A 315 -34.65 22.81 17.41
C LEU A 315 -34.95 23.04 18.88
N ALA A 316 -35.70 22.13 19.51
CA ALA A 316 -36.16 22.29 20.88
C ALA A 316 -35.24 21.55 21.86
N CYS A 317 -35.03 22.15 23.05
CA CYS A 317 -34.16 21.59 24.08
C CYS A 317 -34.81 20.49 24.92
N ASP A 318 -36.12 20.28 24.82
CA ASP A 318 -36.88 19.28 25.57
C ASP A 318 -36.58 17.84 25.17
N ASP A 319 -36.06 17.64 23.96
CA ASP A 319 -35.55 16.35 23.48
C ASP A 319 -34.13 16.03 23.99
N LEU A 320 -33.47 16.95 24.70
CA LEU A 320 -32.11 16.78 25.23
C LEU A 320 -32.12 16.58 26.75
N THR A 321 -31.32 15.64 27.24
CA THR A 321 -31.10 15.47 28.68
C THR A 321 -30.14 16.55 29.17
N ILE A 322 -30.65 17.65 29.76
CA ILE A 322 -29.83 18.74 30.31
C ILE A 322 -29.81 18.65 31.86
N PRO A 323 -28.66 18.34 32.49
CA PRO A 323 -28.54 18.25 33.95
C PRO A 323 -28.98 19.54 34.65
N GLY A 324 -29.90 19.42 35.61
CA GLY A 324 -30.37 20.55 36.41
C GLY A 324 -31.41 21.45 35.74
N ALA A 325 -31.85 21.15 34.51
CA ALA A 325 -33.08 21.75 33.98
C ALA A 325 -34.27 21.26 34.81
N ALA A 326 -35.04 22.18 35.38
CA ALA A 326 -36.33 21.82 35.97
C ALA A 326 -37.28 21.39 34.83
N PRO A 327 -38.05 20.30 35.01
CA PRO A 327 -38.99 19.84 34.00
C PRO A 327 -40.15 20.83 33.77
#